data_AF-A0A8T4PT13-F1
#
_entry.id   AF-A0A8T4PT13-F1
#
_cell.length_a   1.000
_cell.length_b   1.000
_cell.length_c   1.000
_cell.angle_alpha   90.00
_cell.angle_beta   90.00
_cell.angle_gamma   90.00
#
_symmetry.space_group_name_H-M   'P 1'
#
loop_
_entity.id
_entity.type
_entity.pdbx_description
1 polymer ?
#
loop_
_entity_poly.entity_id
_entity_poly.type
_entity_poly.pdbx_seq_one_letter_code
_entity_poly.pdbx_strand_id
1 'polypeptide(L)' 'MKKKHLIFFMNLMMAILLGSNALAYLDPNTGGVILNTIWPFIVAFFSAVGAFTIKYFWKPIKKAFSKLITKN' A
#
# COMPACT_ATOMS: atom_id res chain seq x y z
N MET A 1 6.15 18.29 8.20
CA MET A 1 4.81 17.67 8.06
C MET A 1 3.87 18.30 9.08
N LYS A 2 2.66 18.72 8.68
CA LYS A 2 1.70 19.33 9.62
C LYS A 2 1.24 18.30 10.66
N LYS A 3 1.01 18.71 11.91
CA LYS A 3 0.64 17.86 13.07
C LYS A 3 -0.50 16.87 12.77
N LYS A 4 -1.47 17.28 11.93
CA LYS A 4 -2.60 16.46 11.48
C LYS A 4 -2.17 15.22 10.66
N HIS A 5 -1.15 15.34 9.81
CA HIS A 5 -0.64 14.21 9.02
C HIS A 5 0.10 13.20 9.89
N LEU A 6 0.79 13.66 10.93
CA LEU A 6 1.48 12.79 11.88
C LEU A 6 0.49 11.96 12.71
N ILE A 7 -0.59 12.59 13.19
CA ILE A 7 -1.66 11.91 13.91
C ILE A 7 -2.35 10.86 13.01
N PHE A 8 -2.63 11.22 11.75
CA PHE A 8 -3.19 10.28 10.78
C PHE A 8 -2.27 9.05 10.58
N PHE A 9 -0.97 9.28 10.39
CA PHE A 9 0.01 8.20 10.24
C PHE A 9 0.14 7.32 11.49
N MET A 10 0.10 7.91 12.69
CA MET A 10 0.11 7.15 13.94
C MET A 10 -1.10 6.24 14.07
N ASN A 11 -2.30 6.75 13.77
CA ASN A 11 -3.53 5.94 13.84
C ASN A 11 -3.51 4.79 12.81
N LEU A 12 -3.02 5.06 11.60
CA LEU A 12 -2.86 4.03 10.57
C LEU A 12 -1.87 2.94 11.01
N MET A 13 -0.74 3.31 11.60
CA MET A 13 0.24 2.36 12.15
C MET A 13 -0.36 1.52 13.29
N MET A 14 -1.13 2.15 14.18
CA MET A 14 -1.76 1.46 15.30
C MET A 14 -2.80 0.43 14.84
N ALA A 15 -3.59 0.76 13.81
CA ALA A 15 -4.56 -0.16 13.21
C ALA A 15 -3.88 -1.39 12.58
N ILE A 16 -2.74 -1.19 11.91
CA ILE A 16 -1.96 -2.29 11.30
C ILE A 16 -1.35 -3.19 12.38
N LEU A 17 -0.78 -2.60 13.44
CA LEU A 17 -0.12 -3.35 14.51
C LEU A 17 -1.10 -4.16 15.38
N LEU A 18 -2.31 -3.64 15.59
CA LEU A 18 -3.34 -4.30 16.39
C LEU A 18 -4.20 -5.30 15.58
N GLY A 19 -4.15 -5.23 14.25
CA GLY A 19 -4.89 -6.14 13.36
C GLY A 19 -4.27 -7.53 13.19
N SER A 20 -3.06 -7.78 13.70
CA SER A 20 -2.28 -9.01 13.43
C SER A 20 -2.68 -10.22 14.28
N ASN A 21 -3.47 -10.04 15.34
CA ASN A 21 -3.80 -11.11 16.30
C ASN A 21 -5.14 -11.82 16.02
N ALA A 22 -5.87 -11.41 14.97
CA ALA A 22 -7.06 -12.13 14.52
C ALA A 22 -6.71 -13.02 13.32
N LEU A 23 -5.76 -13.95 13.50
CA LEU A 23 -5.75 -15.19 12.72
C LEU A 23 -6.90 -16.04 13.24
N ALA A 24 -8.13 -15.56 13.05
CA ALA A 24 -9.31 -16.41 13.18
C ALA A 24 -9.03 -17.64 12.33
N TYR A 25 -9.29 -18.82 12.88
CA TYR A 25 -9.21 -20.07 12.15
C TYR A 25 -10.10 -19.93 10.92
N LEU A 26 -9.49 -19.53 9.80
CA LEU A 26 -10.18 -19.37 8.53
C LEU A 26 -10.49 -20.79 8.12
N ASP A 27 -11.77 -21.15 8.18
CA ASP A 27 -12.20 -22.43 7.66
C ASP A 27 -11.74 -22.54 6.18
N PRO A 28 -11.45 -23.75 5.68
CA PRO A 28 -10.82 -23.92 4.37
C PRO A 28 -11.59 -23.24 3.23
N ASN A 29 -12.91 -23.10 3.38
CA ASN A 29 -13.75 -22.43 2.40
C ASN A 29 -13.54 -20.91 2.42
N THR A 30 -13.55 -20.28 3.61
CA THR A 30 -13.25 -18.85 3.75
C THR A 30 -11.80 -18.52 3.36
N GLY A 31 -10.84 -19.35 3.73
CA GLY A 31 -9.45 -19.23 3.28
C GLY A 31 -9.32 -19.32 1.76
N GLY A 32 -10.07 -20.23 1.14
CA GLY A 32 -10.17 -20.37 -0.32
C GLY A 32 -10.73 -19.12 -1.01
N VAL A 33 -11.78 -18.50 -0.45
CA VAL A 33 -12.36 -17.26 -1.00
C VAL A 33 -11.38 -16.09 -0.90
N ILE A 34 -10.68 -15.94 0.24
CA ILE A 34 -9.69 -14.88 0.43
C ILE A 34 -8.54 -15.02 -0.58
N LEU A 35 -7.98 -16.22 -0.72
CA LEU A 35 -6.83 -16.46 -1.59
C LEU A 35 -7.20 -16.44 -3.08
N ASN A 36 -8.36 -16.96 -3.47
CA ASN A 36 -8.71 -17.07 -4.89
C ASN A 36 -9.50 -15.88 -5.42
N THR A 37 -10.16 -15.12 -4.55
CA THR A 37 -10.99 -13.97 -4.99
C THR A 37 -10.41 -12.66 -4.50
N ILE A 38 -10.23 -12.50 -3.19
CA ILE A 38 -9.84 -11.20 -2.62
C ILE A 38 -8.40 -10.85 -2.98
N TRP A 39 -7.48 -11.81 -2.91
CA TRP A 39 -6.07 -11.57 -3.20
C TRP A 39 -5.81 -11.13 -4.65
N PRO A 40 -6.38 -11.78 -5.69
CA PRO A 40 -6.28 -11.28 -7.06
C PRO A 40 -6.85 -9.87 -7.25
N PHE A 41 -7.95 -9.53 -6.58
CA PHE A 41 -8.52 -8.18 -6.63
C PHE A 41 -7.57 -7.13 -6.05
N ILE A 42 -6.94 -7.43 -4.91
CA ILE A 42 -5.93 -6.57 -4.29
C ILE A 42 -4.77 -6.37 -5.26
N VAL A 43 -4.20 -7.47 -5.78
CA VAL A 43 -3.07 -7.42 -6.72
C VAL A 43 -3.43 -6.63 -7.97
N ALA A 44 -4.61 -6.86 -8.57
CA ALA A 44 -5.07 -6.14 -9.75
C ALA A 44 -5.21 -4.64 -9.47
N PHE A 45 -5.81 -4.26 -8.34
CA PHE A 45 -5.98 -2.86 -7.96
C PHE A 45 -4.62 -2.15 -7.81
N PHE A 46 -3.72 -2.72 -7.01
CA PHE A 46 -2.39 -2.13 -6.79
C PHE A 46 -1.55 -2.11 -8.07
N SER A 47 -1.67 -3.13 -8.92
CA SER A 47 -0.97 -3.16 -10.21
C SER A 47 -1.49 -2.09 -11.16
N ALA A 48 -2.80 -1.90 -11.23
CA ALA A 48 -3.41 -0.86 -12.07
C ALA A 48 -3.03 0.55 -11.59
N VAL A 49 -3.12 0.80 -10.28
CA VAL A 49 -2.71 2.07 -9.68
C VAL A 49 -1.20 2.32 -9.87
N GLY A 50 -0.37 1.29 -9.69
CA GLY A 50 1.07 1.36 -9.91
C GLY A 50 1.41 1.67 -11.36
N ALA A 51 0.82 0.95 -12.31
CA ALA A 51 1.02 1.17 -13.75
C ALA A 51 0.56 2.57 -14.18
N PHE A 52 -0.58 3.04 -13.69
CA PHE A 52 -1.07 4.41 -13.93
C PHE A 52 -0.09 5.45 -13.38
N THR A 53 0.35 5.27 -12.13
CA THR A 53 1.27 6.19 -11.46
C THR A 53 2.59 6.28 -12.21
N ILE A 54 3.16 5.14 -12.62
CA ILE A 54 4.36 5.13 -13.44
C ILE A 54 4.08 5.84 -14.77
N LYS A 55 3.04 5.45 -15.52
CA LYS A 55 2.77 6.03 -16.84
C LYS A 55 2.67 7.56 -16.84
N TYR A 56 1.97 8.14 -15.87
CA TYR A 56 1.72 9.59 -15.84
C TYR A 56 2.75 10.37 -15.01
N PHE A 57 3.28 9.80 -13.93
CA PHE A 57 4.16 10.49 -12.99
C PHE A 57 5.63 10.05 -13.08
N TRP A 58 6.02 9.17 -14.02
CA TRP A 58 7.42 8.78 -14.19
C TRP A 58 8.36 9.96 -14.46
N LYS A 59 7.95 10.92 -15.31
CA LYS A 59 8.74 12.12 -15.62
C LYS A 59 9.01 12.99 -14.37
N PRO A 60 7.99 13.41 -13.58
CA PRO A 60 8.25 14.16 -12.36
C PRO A 60 8.99 13.33 -11.29
N ILE A 61 8.73 12.03 -11.17
CA ILE A 61 9.46 11.14 -10.26
C ILE A 61 10.95 11.09 -10.62
N LYS A 62 11.31 10.84 -11.89
CA LYS A 62 12.70 10.87 -12.36
C LYS A 62 13.37 12.21 -12.09
N LYS A 63 12.66 13.33 -12.33
CA LYS A 63 13.20 14.67 -12.11
C LYS A 63 13.44 14.96 -10.63
N ALA A 64 12.56 14.49 -9.74
CA ALA A 64 12.73 14.62 -8.29
C ALA A 64 13.91 13.75 -7.79
N PHE A 65 14.01 12.51 -8.25
CA PHE A 65 15.12 11.61 -7.91
C PHE A 65 16.48 12.11 -8.42
N SER A 66 16.55 12.61 -9.65
CA SER A 66 17.79 13.21 -10.18
C SER A 66 18.25 14.41 -9.35
N LYS A 67 17.32 15.27 -8.90
CA LYS A 67 17.67 16.39 -8.01
C LYS A 67 18.18 15.96 -6.63
N LEU A 68 17.71 14.81 -6.12
CA LEU A 68 18.19 14.24 -4.86
C LEU A 68 19.59 13.64 -5.02
N ILE A 69 19.84 12.95 -6.13
CA ILE A 69 21.14 12.31 -6.40
C ILE A 69 22.23 13.34 -6.70
N THR A 70 21.91 14.42 -7.43
CA THR A 70 22.91 15.47 -7.79
C THR A 70 23.17 16.47 -6.66
N LYS A 71 22.42 16.45 -5.56
CA LYS A 71 22.62 17.34 -4.41
C LYS A 71 23.49 16.71 -3.30
N ASN A 72 23.83 15.43 -3.43
CA ASN A 72 24.94 14.78 -2.72
C ASN A 72 26.19 14.81 -3.62
#